data_AF-A0A399SJG0-F1
#
_entry.id   AF-A0A399SJG0-F1
#
_cell.length_a   1.000
_cell.length_b   1.000
_cell.length_c   1.000
_cell.angle_alpha   90.00
_cell.angle_beta   90.00
_cell.angle_gamma   90.00
#
_symmetry.space_group_name_H-M   'P 1'
#
loop_
_entity.id
_entity.type
_entity.pdbx_description
1 polymer ?
#
loop_
_entity_poly.entity_id
_entity_poly.type
_entity_poly.pdbx_seq_one_letter_code
_entity_poly.pdbx_strand_id
1 'polypeptide(L)'
;NTSVRAGLLAILITFALMIVVGAAVGVQALRITNAATERVHAISDRSMLLNDAYKDMQRARTGMSRLYSVLRENMDEAAKTAALASSEKGLKKAIEQVEAFKNAPRIEGVDESLRQAIVQAAQTHIEAVQRALAALRTGDAAAYAQLNYKDVTDTGAAWSVQIENFQ
;
A
#
# COMPACT_ATOMS: atom_id res chain seq x y z
N ASN A 1 15.98 70.39 6.28
CA ASN A 1 15.70 69.40 7.34
C ASN A 1 14.49 68.51 6.99
N THR A 2 13.37 69.07 6.53
CA THR A 2 12.15 68.33 6.14
C THR A 2 12.31 67.41 4.91
N SER A 3 13.02 67.82 3.86
CA SER A 3 13.24 66.97 2.66
C SER A 3 14.11 65.75 2.93
N VAL A 4 15.18 65.92 3.73
CA VAL A 4 16.09 64.83 4.13
C VAL A 4 15.36 63.82 5.02
N ARG A 5 14.53 64.28 5.97
CA ARG A 5 13.68 63.42 6.78
C ARG A 5 12.66 62.65 5.95
N ALA A 6 12.05 63.29 4.95
CA ALA A 6 11.10 62.64 4.04
C ALA A 6 11.77 61.56 3.17
N GLY A 7 12.98 61.81 2.65
CA GLY A 7 13.74 60.83 1.88
C GLY A 7 14.18 59.61 2.72
N LEU A 8 14.68 59.85 3.94
CA LEU A 8 15.02 58.77 4.88
C LEU A 8 13.79 57.94 5.28
N LEU A 9 12.64 58.58 5.49
CA LEU A 9 11.37 57.90 5.80
C LEU A 9 10.90 57.03 4.62
N ALA A 10 11.00 57.54 3.39
CA ALA A 10 10.60 56.80 2.19
C ALA A 10 11.47 55.54 1.98
N ILE A 11 12.77 55.63 2.23
CA ILE A 11 13.69 54.47 2.16
C ILE A 11 13.34 53.44 3.24
N LEU A 12 13.10 53.89 4.48
CA LEU A 12 12.70 53.03 5.60
C LEU A 12 11.40 52.28 5.30
N ILE A 13 10.38 52.97 4.76
CA ILE A 13 9.11 52.35 4.37
C ILE A 13 9.32 51.31 3.27
N THR A 14 10.13 51.63 2.26
CA THR A 14 10.43 50.71 1.17
C THR A 14 11.14 49.45 1.68
N PHE A 15 12.12 49.61 2.57
CA PHE A 15 12.80 48.48 3.22
C PHE A 15 11.83 47.63 4.05
N ALA A 16 10.96 48.27 4.84
CA ALA A 16 9.95 47.57 5.62
C ALA A 16 8.98 46.77 4.72
N LEU A 17 8.55 47.34 3.60
CA LEU A 17 7.71 46.64 2.62
C LEU A 17 8.42 45.44 2.00
N MET A 18 9.68 45.58 1.60
CA MET A 18 10.45 44.45 1.06
C MET A 18 10.59 43.30 2.07
N ILE A 19 10.81 43.61 3.35
CA ILE A 19 10.87 42.60 4.42
C ILE A 19 9.53 41.88 4.58
N VAL A 20 8.42 42.61 4.63
CA VAL A 20 7.08 42.03 4.78
C VAL A 20 6.73 41.13 3.59
N VAL A 21 7.04 41.58 2.36
CA VAL A 21 6.83 40.77 1.14
C VAL A 21 7.69 39.52 1.17
N GLY A 22 8.99 39.65 1.51
CA GLY A 22 9.90 38.51 1.64
C GLY A 22 9.43 37.49 2.69
N ALA A 23 8.97 37.96 3.85
CA ALA A 23 8.42 37.12 4.90
C ALA A 23 7.12 36.41 4.46
N ALA A 24 6.21 37.12 3.77
CA ALA A 24 4.98 36.54 3.25
C ALA A 24 5.26 35.43 2.22
N VAL A 25 6.18 35.69 1.27
CA VAL A 25 6.62 34.70 0.29
C VAL A 25 7.31 33.51 0.97
N GLY A 26 8.18 33.76 1.95
CA GLY A 26 8.84 32.72 2.73
C GLY A 26 7.86 31.79 3.46
N VAL A 27 6.85 32.36 4.14
CA VAL A 27 5.79 31.59 4.79
C VAL A 27 4.98 30.77 3.78
N GLN A 28 4.67 31.33 2.61
CA GLN A 28 3.93 30.62 1.57
C GLN A 28 4.74 29.45 0.99
N ALA A 29 6.03 29.65 0.74
CA ALA A 29 6.93 28.59 0.28
C ALA A 29 7.06 27.46 1.31
N LEU A 30 7.15 27.78 2.61
CA LEU A 30 7.16 26.80 3.69
C LEU A 30 5.85 26.00 3.74
N ARG A 31 4.69 26.65 3.60
CA ARG A 31 3.39 25.96 3.56
C ARG A 31 3.29 24.96 2.40
N ILE A 32 3.73 25.37 1.21
CA ILE A 32 3.75 24.49 0.03
C ILE A 32 4.70 23.31 0.25
N THR A 33 5.88 23.58 0.81
CA THR A 33 6.88 22.54 1.09
C THR A 33 6.39 21.54 2.12
N ASN A 34 5.73 22.01 3.20
CA ASN A 34 5.14 21.14 4.21
C ASN A 34 4.04 20.25 3.62
N ALA A 35 3.12 20.82 2.84
CA ALA A 35 2.06 20.06 2.18
C ALA A 35 2.62 19.01 1.19
N ALA A 36 3.66 19.36 0.43
CA ALA A 36 4.35 18.43 -0.45
C ALA A 36 5.04 17.30 0.34
N THR A 37 5.67 17.62 1.47
CA THR A 37 6.35 16.65 2.35
C THR A 37 5.34 15.68 2.96
N GLU A 38 4.23 16.18 3.50
CA GLU A 38 3.13 15.36 4.03
C GLU A 38 2.58 14.42 2.97
N ARG A 39 2.40 14.90 1.73
CA ARG A 39 1.94 14.09 0.61
C ARG A 39 2.92 12.97 0.26
N VAL A 40 4.22 13.27 0.17
CA VAL A 40 5.26 12.25 -0.11
C VAL A 40 5.28 11.18 0.98
N HIS A 41 5.19 11.57 2.25
CA HIS A 41 5.09 10.61 3.35
C HIS A 41 3.84 9.73 3.24
N ALA A 42 2.68 10.34 2.97
CA ALA A 42 1.45 9.58 2.81
C ALA A 42 1.56 8.56 1.67
N ILE A 43 2.09 8.94 0.50
CA ILE A 43 2.28 8.02 -0.63
C ILE A 43 3.25 6.90 -0.25
N SER A 44 4.39 7.24 0.35
CA SER A 44 5.39 6.26 0.79
C SER A 44 4.80 5.24 1.78
N ASP A 45 4.04 5.69 2.77
CA ASP A 45 3.39 4.82 3.75
C ASP A 45 2.39 3.88 3.09
N ARG A 46 1.63 4.37 2.09
CA ARG A 46 0.68 3.54 1.34
C ARG A 46 1.39 2.52 0.44
N SER A 47 2.47 2.91 -0.23
CA SER A 47 3.27 1.99 -1.04
C SER A 47 3.91 0.89 -0.18
N MET A 48 4.41 1.25 1.00
CA MET A 48 4.92 0.28 1.97
C MET A 48 3.84 -0.69 2.43
N LEU A 49 2.65 -0.18 2.77
CA LEU A 49 1.51 -1.00 3.20
C LEU A 49 1.06 -2.00 2.12
N LEU A 50 0.98 -1.57 0.86
CA LEU A 50 0.63 -2.44 -0.27
C LEU A 50 1.72 -3.50 -0.53
N ASN A 51 2.99 -3.11 -0.47
CA ASN A 51 4.11 -4.04 -0.61
C ASN A 51 4.13 -5.09 0.51
N ASP A 52 3.83 -4.69 1.75
CA ASP A 52 3.76 -5.62 2.86
C ASP A 52 2.57 -6.59 2.72
N ALA A 53 1.41 -6.10 2.26
CA ALA A 53 0.27 -6.93 1.89
C ALA A 53 0.63 -7.99 0.86
N TYR A 54 1.31 -7.59 -0.21
CA TYR A 54 1.75 -8.50 -1.26
C TYR A 54 2.77 -9.51 -0.74
N LYS A 55 3.75 -9.08 0.07
CA LYS A 55 4.75 -9.98 0.68
C LYS A 55 4.12 -11.01 1.62
N ASP A 56 3.20 -10.60 2.50
CA ASP A 56 2.50 -11.51 3.39
C ASP A 56 1.60 -12.49 2.62
N MET A 57 1.02 -12.06 1.49
CA MET A 57 0.31 -12.96 0.57
C MET A 57 1.24 -14.00 -0.08
N GLN A 58 2.44 -13.62 -0.51
CA GLN A 58 3.41 -14.58 -1.04
C GLN A 58 3.91 -15.56 0.03
N ARG A 59 4.02 -15.12 1.30
CA ARG A 59 4.27 -16.02 2.44
C ARG A 59 3.11 -17.01 2.62
N ALA A 60 1.87 -16.57 2.45
CA ALA A 60 0.70 -17.45 2.48
C ALA A 60 0.77 -18.53 1.38
N ARG A 61 1.07 -18.13 0.13
CA ARG A 61 1.24 -19.07 -1.00
C ARG A 61 2.39 -20.05 -0.81
N THR A 62 3.48 -19.60 -0.18
CA THR A 62 4.60 -20.49 0.18
C THR A 62 4.15 -21.54 1.22
N GLY A 63 3.36 -21.13 2.21
CA GLY A 63 2.73 -22.06 3.15
C GLY A 63 1.81 -23.06 2.47
N MET A 64 0.99 -22.59 1.51
CA MET A 64 0.08 -23.45 0.74
C MET A 64 0.83 -24.46 -0.12
N SER A 65 1.96 -24.06 -0.72
CA SER A 65 2.83 -24.96 -1.48
C SER A 65 3.41 -26.05 -0.58
N ARG A 66 3.82 -25.70 0.65
CA ARG A 66 4.25 -26.68 1.67
C ARG A 66 3.11 -27.62 2.07
N LEU A 67 1.90 -27.08 2.30
CA LEU A 67 0.73 -27.89 2.63
C LEU A 67 0.36 -28.86 1.49
N TYR A 68 0.46 -28.42 0.24
CA TYR A 68 0.28 -29.28 -0.93
C TYR A 68 1.29 -30.44 -0.96
N SER A 69 2.58 -30.18 -0.71
CA SER A 69 3.60 -31.23 -0.60
C SER A 69 3.30 -32.22 0.51
N VAL A 70 2.96 -31.73 1.71
CA VAL A 70 2.56 -32.55 2.87
C VAL A 70 1.41 -33.49 2.53
N LEU A 71 0.38 -32.99 1.84
CA LEU A 71 -0.77 -33.80 1.41
C LEU A 71 -0.39 -34.85 0.36
N ARG A 72 0.50 -34.50 -0.58
CA ARG A 72 0.96 -35.45 -1.62
C ARG A 72 1.86 -36.54 -1.10
N GLU A 73 2.66 -36.24 -0.08
CA GLU A 73 3.62 -37.15 0.52
C GLU A 73 3.01 -37.95 1.68
N ASN A 74 1.73 -37.74 2.00
CA ASN A 74 1.04 -38.35 3.16
C ASN A 74 1.82 -38.19 4.47
N MET A 75 2.37 -36.99 4.69
CA MET A 75 3.12 -36.66 5.91
C MET A 75 2.17 -36.59 7.13
N ASP A 76 2.76 -36.47 8.32
CA ASP A 76 2.00 -36.44 9.58
C ASP A 76 1.10 -35.19 9.73
N GLU A 77 0.08 -35.32 10.57
CA GLU A 77 -0.89 -34.24 10.84
C GLU A 77 -0.24 -33.01 11.49
N ALA A 78 0.91 -33.16 12.15
CA ALA A 78 1.68 -32.05 12.71
C ALA A 78 2.26 -31.15 11.61
N ALA A 79 2.88 -31.73 10.57
CA ALA A 79 3.39 -30.99 9.41
C ALA A 79 2.25 -30.27 8.66
N LYS A 80 1.10 -30.93 8.50
CA LYS A 80 -0.11 -30.35 7.90
C LYS A 80 -0.63 -29.15 8.68
N THR A 81 -0.75 -29.29 10.00
CA THR A 81 -1.22 -28.21 10.89
C THR A 81 -0.29 -27.00 10.84
N ALA A 82 1.03 -27.22 10.89
CA ALA A 82 2.02 -26.14 10.82
C ALA A 82 2.00 -25.40 9.47
N ALA A 83 1.89 -26.14 8.35
CA ALA A 83 1.81 -25.55 7.01
C ALA A 83 0.50 -24.76 6.81
N LEU A 84 -0.62 -25.28 7.32
CA LEU A 84 -1.91 -24.59 7.30
C LEU A 84 -1.86 -23.28 8.11
N ALA A 85 -1.37 -23.34 9.36
CA ALA A 85 -1.26 -22.17 10.22
C ALA A 85 -0.36 -21.07 9.61
N SER A 86 0.75 -21.46 8.98
CA SER A 86 1.63 -20.52 8.25
C SER A 86 0.91 -19.84 7.09
N SER A 87 0.06 -20.57 6.38
CA SER A 87 -0.70 -20.06 5.23
C SER A 87 -1.77 -19.06 5.68
N GLU A 88 -2.55 -19.45 6.69
CA GLU A 88 -3.62 -18.64 7.27
C GLU A 88 -3.10 -17.34 7.88
N LYS A 89 -1.95 -17.40 8.57
CA LYS A 89 -1.32 -16.23 9.16
C LYS A 89 -0.92 -15.20 8.10
N GLY A 90 -0.31 -15.64 7.01
CA GLY A 90 0.08 -14.76 5.90
C GLY A 90 -1.14 -14.12 5.23
N LEU A 91 -2.16 -14.94 4.95
CA LEU A 91 -3.40 -14.48 4.32
C LEU A 91 -4.13 -13.46 5.20
N LYS A 92 -4.25 -13.73 6.51
CA LYS A 92 -4.87 -12.82 7.46
C LYS A 92 -4.19 -11.45 7.48
N LYS A 93 -2.85 -11.43 7.57
CA LYS A 93 -2.09 -10.17 7.55
C LYS A 93 -2.31 -9.39 6.26
N ALA A 94 -2.24 -10.06 5.11
CA ALA A 94 -2.46 -9.42 3.82
C ALA A 94 -3.86 -8.79 3.74
N ILE A 95 -4.90 -9.47 4.21
CA ILE A 95 -6.27 -8.94 4.28
C ILE A 95 -6.33 -7.71 5.19
N GLU A 96 -5.74 -7.76 6.38
CA GLU A 96 -5.70 -6.63 7.31
C GLU A 96 -4.99 -5.40 6.70
N GLN A 97 -3.89 -5.61 5.97
CA GLN A 97 -3.14 -4.55 5.30
C GLN A 97 -3.94 -3.95 4.12
N VAL A 98 -4.64 -4.77 3.34
CA VAL A 98 -5.52 -4.30 2.25
C VAL A 98 -6.70 -3.49 2.81
N GLU A 99 -7.32 -3.94 3.90
CA GLU A 99 -8.39 -3.17 4.55
C GLU A 99 -7.85 -1.87 5.17
N ALA A 100 -6.64 -1.87 5.73
CA ALA A 100 -5.99 -0.66 6.21
C ALA A 100 -5.70 0.34 5.07
N PHE A 101 -5.33 -0.14 3.89
CA PHE A 101 -5.16 0.69 2.69
C PHE A 101 -6.50 1.26 2.19
N LYS A 102 -7.54 0.43 2.13
CA LYS A 102 -8.89 0.83 1.72
C LYS A 102 -9.51 1.89 2.64
N ASN A 103 -9.27 1.77 3.95
CA ASN A 103 -9.81 2.68 4.97
C ASN A 103 -8.90 3.89 5.25
N ALA A 104 -7.76 3.98 4.56
CA ALA A 104 -6.87 5.12 4.63
C ALA A 104 -7.54 6.44 4.23
N PRO A 105 -7.15 7.57 4.84
CA PRO A 105 -7.47 8.89 4.31
C PRO A 105 -7.03 9.04 2.85
N ARG A 106 -7.86 9.74 2.06
CA ARG A 106 -7.55 10.08 0.68
C ARG A 106 -6.31 10.98 0.63
N ILE A 107 -5.41 10.70 -0.31
CA ILE A 107 -4.27 11.55 -0.61
C ILE A 107 -4.69 12.50 -1.73
N GLU A 108 -4.51 13.81 -1.52
CA GLU A 108 -4.81 14.81 -2.54
C GLU A 108 -3.97 14.57 -3.80
N GLY A 109 -4.60 14.62 -4.97
CA GLY A 109 -3.95 14.39 -6.26
C GLY A 109 -3.56 12.94 -6.56
N VAL A 110 -3.94 11.97 -5.72
CA VAL A 110 -3.97 10.55 -6.10
C VAL A 110 -5.35 10.23 -6.68
N ASP A 111 -5.36 9.51 -7.81
CA ASP A 111 -6.61 9.12 -8.47
C ASP A 111 -7.36 8.10 -7.61
N GLU A 112 -8.62 8.41 -7.34
CA GLU A 112 -9.54 7.54 -6.61
C GLU A 112 -9.87 6.28 -7.42
N SER A 113 -9.86 6.38 -8.76
CA SER A 113 -10.08 5.24 -9.65
C SER A 113 -8.96 4.19 -9.51
N LEU A 114 -7.71 4.64 -9.41
CA LEU A 114 -6.55 3.79 -9.15
C LEU A 114 -6.66 3.11 -7.78
N ARG A 115 -7.05 3.87 -6.74
CA ARG A 115 -7.26 3.31 -5.40
C ARG A 115 -8.31 2.19 -5.41
N GLN A 116 -9.43 2.40 -6.10
CA GLN A 116 -10.49 1.40 -6.25
C GLN A 116 -10.01 0.18 -7.04
N ALA A 117 -9.27 0.38 -8.12
CA ALA A 117 -8.71 -0.70 -8.93
C ALA A 117 -7.76 -1.59 -8.12
N ILE A 118 -6.88 -1.00 -7.28
CA ILE A 118 -5.99 -1.74 -6.37
C ILE A 118 -6.80 -2.58 -5.39
N VAL A 119 -7.80 -1.99 -4.73
CA VAL A 119 -8.63 -2.71 -3.74
C VAL A 119 -9.41 -3.84 -4.40
N GLN A 120 -9.98 -3.62 -5.58
CA GLN A 120 -10.74 -4.63 -6.30
C GLN A 120 -9.85 -5.79 -6.77
N ALA A 121 -8.66 -5.49 -7.29
CA ALA A 121 -7.68 -6.52 -7.68
C ALA A 121 -7.21 -7.32 -6.46
N ALA A 122 -6.96 -6.66 -5.32
CA ALA A 122 -6.61 -7.30 -4.07
C ALA A 122 -7.72 -8.25 -3.58
N GLN A 123 -8.97 -7.80 -3.58
CA GLN A 123 -10.13 -8.62 -3.18
C GLN A 123 -10.28 -9.85 -4.07
N THR A 124 -10.18 -9.67 -5.38
CA THR A 124 -10.24 -10.78 -6.36
C THR A 124 -9.15 -11.81 -6.08
N HIS A 125 -7.92 -11.35 -5.77
CA HIS A 125 -6.82 -12.24 -5.42
C HIS A 125 -7.01 -12.94 -4.06
N ILE A 126 -7.49 -12.21 -3.05
CA ILE A 126 -7.81 -12.77 -1.73
C ILE A 126 -8.83 -13.90 -1.86
N GLU A 127 -9.90 -13.70 -2.63
CA GLU A 127 -10.92 -14.72 -2.87
C GLU A 127 -10.35 -15.96 -3.56
N ALA A 128 -9.51 -15.79 -4.58
CA ALA A 128 -8.84 -16.90 -5.25
C ALA A 128 -7.95 -17.72 -4.30
N VAL A 129 -7.17 -17.03 -3.46
CA VAL A 129 -6.32 -17.67 -2.44
C VAL A 129 -7.16 -18.38 -1.38
N GLN A 130 -8.27 -17.78 -0.93
CA GLN A 130 -9.19 -18.41 0.02
C GLN A 130 -9.80 -19.70 -0.53
N ARG A 131 -10.23 -19.72 -1.80
CA ARG A 131 -10.72 -20.94 -2.46
C ARG A 131 -9.64 -22.02 -2.54
N ALA A 132 -8.43 -21.64 -2.94
CA ALA A 132 -7.30 -22.57 -3.02
C ALA A 132 -6.92 -23.15 -1.64
N LEU A 133 -6.93 -22.31 -0.59
CA LEU A 133 -6.67 -22.74 0.78
C LEU A 133 -7.80 -23.65 1.31
N ALA A 134 -9.06 -23.38 0.96
CA ALA A 134 -10.18 -24.24 1.32
C ALA A 134 -10.04 -25.64 0.70
N ALA A 135 -9.63 -25.75 -0.57
CA ALA A 135 -9.35 -27.03 -1.22
C ALA A 135 -8.25 -27.82 -0.47
N LEU A 136 -7.17 -27.14 -0.06
CA LEU A 136 -6.12 -27.77 0.76
C LEU A 136 -6.64 -28.23 2.13
N ARG A 137 -7.53 -27.47 2.78
CA ARG A 137 -8.12 -27.86 4.07
C ARG A 137 -8.94 -29.15 3.97
N THR A 138 -9.63 -29.37 2.85
CA THR A 138 -10.41 -30.59 2.60
C THR A 138 -9.56 -31.73 2.02
N GLY A 139 -8.24 -31.55 1.88
CA GLY A 139 -7.33 -32.54 1.30
C GLY A 139 -7.39 -32.65 -0.23
N ASP A 140 -8.11 -31.75 -0.90
CA ASP A 140 -8.25 -31.74 -2.35
C ASP A 140 -7.06 -31.05 -3.02
N ALA A 141 -5.95 -31.80 -3.08
CA ALA A 141 -4.71 -31.35 -3.71
C ALA A 141 -4.87 -31.08 -5.22
N ALA A 142 -5.80 -31.78 -5.89
CA ALA A 142 -6.03 -31.60 -7.32
C ALA A 142 -6.76 -30.28 -7.61
N ALA A 143 -7.82 -29.97 -6.87
CA ALA A 143 -8.51 -28.68 -6.97
C ALA A 143 -7.59 -27.52 -6.60
N TYR A 144 -6.78 -27.68 -5.54
CA TYR A 144 -5.74 -26.69 -5.21
C TYR A 144 -4.81 -26.43 -6.40
N ALA A 145 -4.27 -27.49 -7.03
CA ALA A 145 -3.34 -27.32 -8.12
C ALA A 145 -3.96 -26.51 -9.29
N GLN A 146 -5.20 -26.83 -9.67
CA GLN A 146 -5.90 -26.07 -10.72
C GLN A 146 -6.12 -24.60 -10.34
N LEU A 147 -6.63 -24.34 -9.13
CA LEU A 147 -6.84 -22.98 -8.63
C LEU A 147 -5.52 -22.20 -8.52
N ASN A 148 -4.43 -22.86 -8.10
CA ASN A 148 -3.15 -22.21 -7.91
C ASN A 148 -2.48 -21.83 -9.24
N TYR A 149 -2.50 -22.74 -10.23
CA TYR A 149 -1.89 -22.49 -11.54
C TYR A 149 -2.64 -21.46 -12.37
N LYS A 150 -3.96 -21.36 -12.18
CA LYS A 150 -4.81 -20.42 -12.90
C LYS A 150 -5.17 -19.22 -12.03
N ASP A 151 -6.26 -19.31 -11.28
CA ASP A 151 -6.87 -18.18 -10.57
C ASP A 151 -5.88 -17.43 -9.68
N VAL A 152 -5.17 -18.12 -8.79
CA VAL A 152 -4.24 -17.47 -7.84
C VAL A 152 -3.08 -16.80 -8.58
N THR A 153 -2.59 -17.39 -9.66
CA THR A 153 -1.48 -16.84 -10.44
C THR A 153 -1.95 -15.64 -11.27
N ASP A 154 -3.04 -15.77 -12.00
CA ASP A 154 -3.62 -14.71 -12.85
C ASP A 154 -4.01 -13.49 -12.01
N THR A 155 -4.75 -13.70 -10.91
CA THR A 155 -5.20 -12.61 -10.02
C THR A 155 -4.05 -11.97 -9.25
N GLY A 156 -3.02 -12.74 -8.88
CA GLY A 156 -1.83 -12.22 -8.21
C GLY A 156 -1.00 -11.32 -9.13
N ALA A 157 -0.89 -11.68 -10.41
CA ALA A 157 -0.24 -10.84 -11.42
C ALA A 157 -1.05 -9.55 -11.65
N ALA A 158 -2.38 -9.66 -11.80
CA ALA A 158 -3.25 -8.50 -11.95
C ALA A 158 -3.16 -7.52 -10.77
N TRP A 159 -3.06 -8.03 -9.54
CA TRP A 159 -2.89 -7.20 -8.35
C TRP A 159 -1.49 -6.53 -8.32
N SER A 160 -0.42 -7.25 -8.65
CA SER A 160 0.95 -6.68 -8.74
C SER A 160 1.00 -5.48 -9.66
N VAL A 161 0.37 -5.57 -10.84
CA VAL A 161 0.30 -4.46 -11.81
C VAL A 161 -0.36 -3.21 -11.19
N GLN A 162 -1.43 -3.38 -10.40
CA GLN A 162 -2.08 -2.23 -9.75
C GLN A 162 -1.22 -1.63 -8.63
N ILE A 163 -0.46 -2.45 -7.90
CA ILE A 163 0.51 -1.99 -6.91
C ILE A 163 1.63 -1.19 -7.59
N GLU A 164 2.15 -1.68 -8.72
CA GLU A 164 3.18 -1.00 -9.51
C GLU A 164 2.68 0.34 -10.06
N ASN A 165 1.43 0.41 -10.54
CA ASN A 165 0.82 1.67 -11.00
C ASN A 165 0.67 2.73 -9.89
N PHE A 166 0.70 2.33 -8.61
CA PHE A 166 0.62 3.23 -7.47
C PHE A 166 1.98 3.82 -7.07
N GLN A 167 3.08 3.15 -7.43
CA GLN A 167 4.45 3.48 -7.01
C GLN A 167 5.16 4.37 -8.03
#